data_AF-A0AAD5LA25-F1
#
_entry.id   AF-A0AAD5LA25-F1
#
_cell.length_a   1.000
_cell.length_b   1.000
_cell.length_c   1.000
_cell.angle_alpha   90.00
_cell.angle_beta   90.00
_cell.angle_gamma   90.00
#
_symmetry.space_group_name_H-M   'P 1'
#
loop_
_entity.id
_entity.type
_entity.pdbx_description
1 polymer ?
#
loop_
_entity_poly.entity_id
_entity_poly.type
_entity_poly.pdbx_seq_one_letter_code
_entity_poly.pdbx_strand_id
1 'polypeptide(L)'
;MSAVVAATFRAFCDGVQHAISLHRIAVFYVNSRLVCVSSAKCFVLNGLIFLGSIFFFDRAVIPVIHLFGELLQRSVATSSVQAEDVRSKVDGFVFLLYQVLWMYPIYCISFILNTIWYQEIADDAYIQQHGKPSPSPVADMIRDELYRAILVAFFLLQTVLSYLIPVVGPAVSFIHLSWLYSLYCFEYKWSLAGWSLEKRLGHLEQNWAYFAGFGAPFTLATFFVPNFVSKGIFALLFPVMLTSINEVMAPVAPATHGGVTLQRRLDNGVMLNTTPSELALLDLQAKIKHSAQHVARLSGRQDKLAWTQDLRSRGNDAFRARRYPEAAEIYLQALAGLDFGDTPDERQACQRDVQVPITCNLAACLLMQEQWDKARRVCEQALEIDSHNVRARKLHAKALSRLGRFDDARRDLEFAIGATTDDDLREALELQRREIEQTGESQSVL
;
A
#
# COMPACT_ATOMS: atom_id res chain seq x y z
N MET A 1 -30.80 9.68 19.93
CA MET A 1 -30.38 10.87 19.16
C MET A 1 -29.12 11.55 19.74
N SER A 2 -29.01 11.77 21.06
CA SER A 2 -27.82 12.48 21.61
C SER A 2 -26.50 11.72 21.48
N ALA A 3 -26.48 10.38 21.53
CA ALA A 3 -25.25 9.60 21.39
C ALA A 3 -24.62 9.69 19.98
N VAL A 4 -25.44 9.69 18.92
CA VAL A 4 -24.97 9.84 17.53
C VAL A 4 -24.42 11.24 17.32
N VAL A 5 -25.16 12.28 17.75
CA VAL A 5 -24.71 13.68 17.65
C VAL A 5 -23.40 13.89 18.43
N ALA A 6 -23.28 13.33 19.63
CA ALA A 6 -22.06 13.41 20.42
C ALA A 6 -20.88 12.69 19.75
N ALA A 7 -21.11 11.51 19.15
CA ALA A 7 -20.08 10.77 18.42
C ALA A 7 -19.63 11.53 17.15
N THR A 8 -20.57 12.07 16.38
CA THR A 8 -20.29 12.91 15.21
C THR A 8 -19.50 14.16 15.58
N PHE A 9 -19.88 14.83 16.67
CA PHE A 9 -19.18 16.02 17.15
C PHE A 9 -17.76 15.70 17.62
N ARG A 10 -17.56 14.59 18.34
CA ARG A 10 -16.21 14.13 18.72
C ARG A 10 -15.35 13.84 17.49
N ALA A 11 -15.88 13.10 16.51
CA ALA A 11 -15.15 12.82 15.28
C ALA A 11 -14.72 14.10 14.55
N PHE A 12 -15.59 15.11 14.50
CA PHE A 12 -15.24 16.44 13.98
C PHE A 12 -14.11 17.10 14.79
N CYS A 13 -14.22 17.13 16.13
CA CYS A 13 -13.18 17.68 16.99
C CYS A 13 -11.84 16.96 16.85
N ASP A 14 -11.84 15.63 16.72
CA ASP A 14 -10.64 14.83 16.49
C ASP A 14 -9.97 15.23 15.17
N GLY A 15 -10.76 15.43 14.11
CA GLY A 15 -10.29 15.95 12.83
C GLY A 15 -9.63 17.32 12.96
N VAL A 16 -10.29 18.26 13.65
CA VAL A 16 -9.75 19.60 13.92
C VAL A 16 -8.44 19.52 14.71
N GLN A 17 -8.42 18.75 15.79
CA GLN A 17 -7.24 18.58 16.65
C GLN A 17 -6.05 18.05 15.85
N HIS A 18 -6.29 17.07 14.97
CA HIS A 18 -5.27 16.49 14.12
C HIS A 18 -4.72 17.49 13.09
N ALA A 19 -5.60 18.26 12.46
CA ALA A 19 -5.21 19.31 11.52
C ALA A 19 -4.30 20.39 12.15
N ILE A 20 -4.52 20.74 13.43
CA ILE A 20 -3.77 21.81 14.12
C ILE A 20 -2.62 21.32 15.01
N SER A 21 -2.36 20.00 15.08
CA SER A 21 -1.32 19.42 15.93
C SER A 21 0.10 19.58 15.35
N LEU A 22 0.48 20.83 15.06
CA LEU A 22 1.75 21.19 14.40
C LEU A 22 3.01 20.76 15.16
N HIS A 23 2.92 20.60 16.48
CA HIS A 23 4.02 20.15 17.33
C HIS A 23 4.50 18.74 16.98
N ARG A 24 3.63 17.89 16.43
CA ARG A 24 3.96 16.52 16.06
C ARG A 24 4.74 16.48 14.74
N ILE A 25 4.28 17.30 13.78
CA ILE A 25 4.90 17.53 12.47
C ILE A 25 6.34 18.05 12.56
N ALA A 26 6.70 18.78 13.62
CA ALA A 26 8.02 19.35 13.81
C ALA A 26 9.15 18.30 13.79
N VAL A 27 8.90 17.10 14.33
CA VAL A 27 9.88 15.99 14.33
C VAL A 27 10.17 15.53 12.91
N PHE A 28 9.15 15.49 12.05
CA PHE A 28 9.26 15.09 10.66
C PHE A 28 10.05 16.10 9.82
N TYR A 29 9.82 17.40 10.06
CA TYR A 29 10.58 18.48 9.41
C TYR A 29 12.06 18.50 9.83
N VAL A 30 12.36 18.12 11.07
CA VAL A 30 13.75 18.01 11.55
C VAL A 30 14.46 16.81 10.93
N ASN A 31 13.75 15.70 10.72
CA ASN A 31 14.34 14.46 10.24
C ASN A 31 14.43 14.35 8.70
N SER A 32 13.58 15.07 7.95
CA SER A 32 13.63 15.06 6.48
C SER A 32 14.12 16.38 5.89
N ARG A 33 15.34 16.35 5.37
CA ARG A 33 15.91 17.47 4.62
C ARG A 33 15.11 17.78 3.35
N LEU A 34 14.56 16.76 2.70
CA LEU A 34 13.77 16.94 1.47
C LEU A 34 12.49 17.72 1.77
N VAL A 35 11.73 17.28 2.78
CA VAL A 35 10.45 17.89 3.17
C VAL A 35 10.66 19.33 3.62
N CYS A 36 11.72 19.59 4.38
CA CYS A 36 12.07 20.94 4.82
C CYS A 36 12.41 21.86 3.63
N VAL A 37 13.24 21.40 2.69
CA VAL A 37 13.62 22.19 1.50
C VAL A 37 12.41 22.42 0.60
N SER A 38 11.60 21.41 0.31
CA SER A 38 10.43 21.54 -0.57
C SER A 38 9.33 22.40 0.06
N SER A 39 9.14 22.33 1.38
CA SER A 39 8.24 23.24 2.09
C SER A 39 8.75 24.68 2.10
N ALA A 40 10.07 24.89 2.27
CA ALA A 40 10.66 26.22 2.17
C ALA A 40 10.50 26.82 0.77
N LYS A 41 10.65 26.02 -0.28
CA LYS A 41 10.35 26.44 -1.67
C LYS A 41 8.89 26.85 -1.83
N CYS A 42 7.94 26.07 -1.27
CA CYS A 42 6.52 26.43 -1.26
C CYS A 42 6.27 27.75 -0.52
N PHE A 43 6.93 27.97 0.63
CA PHE A 43 6.81 29.21 1.39
C PHE A 43 7.32 30.42 0.61
N VAL A 44 8.50 30.31 -0.02
CA VAL A 44 9.06 31.40 -0.82
C VAL A 44 8.18 31.69 -2.04
N LEU A 45 7.78 30.67 -2.79
CA LEU A 45 6.98 30.89 -3.99
C LEU A 45 5.57 31.42 -3.67
N ASN A 46 4.86 30.81 -2.73
CA ASN A 46 3.47 31.15 -2.47
C ASN A 46 3.33 32.33 -1.50
N GLY A 47 4.17 32.40 -0.48
CA GLY A 47 4.18 33.48 0.50
C GLY A 47 4.86 34.75 -0.01
N LEU A 48 6.14 34.66 -0.38
CA LEU A 48 6.92 35.83 -0.76
C LEU A 48 6.61 36.31 -2.18
N ILE A 49 6.65 35.42 -3.17
CA ILE A 49 6.48 35.81 -4.57
C ILE A 49 5.01 36.05 -4.87
N PHE A 50 4.15 35.06 -4.65
CA PHE A 50 2.75 35.16 -5.06
C PHE A 50 1.93 36.09 -4.17
N LEU A 51 1.75 35.78 -2.89
CA LEU A 51 1.02 36.65 -1.96
C LEU A 51 1.72 38.01 -1.78
N GLY A 52 3.05 38.04 -1.74
CA GLY A 52 3.79 39.30 -1.69
C GLY A 52 3.60 40.17 -2.94
N SER A 53 3.44 39.58 -4.13
CA SER A 53 3.11 40.34 -5.34
C SER A 53 1.69 40.94 -5.29
N ILE A 54 0.73 40.22 -4.71
CA ILE A 54 -0.63 40.75 -4.47
C ILE A 54 -0.55 41.93 -3.50
N PHE A 55 0.12 41.74 -2.36
CA PHE A 55 0.28 42.79 -1.37
C PHE A 55 1.00 44.02 -1.92
N PHE A 56 2.08 43.83 -2.68
CA PHE A 56 2.82 44.92 -3.31
C PHE A 56 1.96 45.67 -4.33
N PHE A 57 1.19 44.96 -5.16
CA PHE A 57 0.33 45.58 -6.15
C PHE A 57 -0.80 46.40 -5.49
N ASP A 58 -1.46 45.82 -4.49
CA ASP A 58 -2.56 46.46 -3.76
C ASP A 58 -2.09 47.65 -2.92
N ARG A 59 -0.93 47.56 -2.27
CA ARG A 59 -0.46 48.58 -1.31
C ARG A 59 0.49 49.60 -1.89
N ALA A 60 1.16 49.31 -3.00
CA ALA A 60 2.12 50.23 -3.61
C ALA A 60 1.73 50.62 -5.03
N VAL A 61 1.50 49.65 -5.92
CA VAL A 61 1.31 49.95 -7.36
C VAL A 61 -0.01 50.67 -7.62
N ILE A 62 -1.13 50.16 -7.11
CA ILE A 62 -2.45 50.78 -7.31
C ILE A 62 -2.48 52.22 -6.76
N PRO A 63 -2.03 52.51 -5.53
CA PRO A 63 -1.97 53.88 -5.02
C PRO A 63 -1.10 54.82 -5.87
N VAL A 64 0.04 54.35 -6.38
CA VAL A 64 0.92 55.15 -7.26
C VAL A 64 0.25 55.45 -8.59
N ILE A 65 -0.46 54.49 -9.18
CA ILE A 65 -1.21 54.69 -10.43
C ILE A 65 -2.33 55.71 -10.24
N HIS A 66 -3.07 55.63 -9.13
CA HIS A 66 -4.08 56.61 -8.79
C HIS A 66 -3.50 58.01 -8.56
N LEU A 67 -2.35 58.11 -7.86
CA LEU A 67 -1.66 59.38 -7.67
C LEU A 67 -1.22 60.01 -9.00
N PHE A 68 -0.65 59.20 -9.90
CA PHE A 68 -0.27 59.67 -11.24
C PHE A 68 -1.49 60.08 -12.07
N GLY A 69 -2.58 59.31 -12.01
CA GLY A 69 -3.85 59.64 -12.65
C GLY A 69 -4.40 60.98 -12.19
N GLU A 70 -4.36 61.25 -10.88
CA GLU A 70 -4.79 62.54 -10.31
C GLU A 70 -3.90 63.70 -10.75
N LEU A 71 -2.58 63.50 -10.83
CA LEU A 71 -1.64 64.52 -11.31
C LEU A 71 -1.85 64.84 -12.80
N LEU A 72 -2.09 63.82 -13.63
CA LEU A 72 -2.40 63.98 -15.05
C LEU A 72 -3.75 64.68 -15.27
N GLN A 73 -4.75 64.38 -14.44
CA GLN A 73 -6.05 65.04 -14.47
C GLN A 73 -5.97 66.52 -14.09
N ARG A 74 -5.07 66.91 -13.17
CA ARG A 74 -4.87 68.33 -12.82
C ARG A 74 -4.16 69.11 -13.93
N SER A 75 -3.33 68.47 -14.75
CA SER A 75 -2.61 69.12 -15.85
C SER A 75 -3.45 69.23 -17.12
N VAL A 76 -4.36 68.29 -17.37
CA VAL A 76 -5.30 68.31 -18.49
C VAL A 76 -6.64 68.87 -18.00
N ALA A 77 -6.95 70.13 -18.35
CA ALA A 77 -8.16 70.85 -17.95
C ALA A 77 -9.46 70.22 -18.49
N THR A 78 -9.80 69.03 -17.98
CA THR A 78 -10.93 68.21 -18.40
C THR A 78 -12.06 68.37 -17.38
N SER A 79 -13.30 68.48 -17.86
CA SER A 79 -14.50 68.45 -17.02
C SER A 79 -14.55 67.20 -16.14
N SER A 80 -14.93 67.35 -14.87
CA SER A 80 -14.86 66.31 -13.83
C SER A 80 -15.52 64.98 -14.22
N VAL A 81 -16.67 65.02 -14.90
CA VAL A 81 -17.42 63.82 -15.34
C VAL A 81 -16.65 62.99 -16.37
N GLN A 82 -15.95 63.65 -17.30
CA GLN A 82 -15.20 62.96 -18.36
C GLN A 82 -13.86 62.42 -17.84
N ALA A 83 -13.31 63.08 -16.82
CA ALA A 83 -12.11 62.65 -16.12
C ALA A 83 -12.35 61.36 -15.29
N GLU A 84 -13.49 61.23 -14.61
CA GLU A 84 -13.85 60.01 -13.86
C GLU A 84 -14.05 58.80 -14.78
N ASP A 85 -14.70 58.97 -15.94
CA ASP A 85 -14.88 57.90 -16.92
C ASP A 85 -13.54 57.39 -17.48
N VAL A 86 -12.62 58.30 -17.83
CA VAL A 86 -11.28 57.93 -18.29
C VAL A 86 -10.48 57.22 -17.20
N ARG A 87 -10.53 57.70 -15.94
CA ARG A 87 -9.86 57.05 -14.80
C ARG A 87 -10.34 55.62 -14.59
N SER A 88 -11.66 55.41 -14.60
CA SER A 88 -12.24 54.07 -14.42
C SER A 88 -11.82 53.08 -15.52
N LYS A 89 -11.73 53.55 -16.78
CA LYS A 89 -11.26 52.75 -17.92
C LYS A 89 -9.77 52.40 -17.81
N VAL A 90 -8.94 53.36 -17.39
CA VAL A 90 -7.51 53.13 -17.17
C VAL A 90 -7.31 52.14 -16.02
N ASP A 91 -8.00 52.31 -14.90
CA ASP A 91 -7.93 51.41 -13.75
C ASP A 91 -8.37 49.98 -14.14
N GLY A 92 -9.46 49.85 -14.90
CA GLY A 92 -9.93 48.57 -15.43
C GLY A 92 -8.93 47.91 -16.39
N PHE A 93 -8.29 48.70 -17.27
CA PHE A 93 -7.27 48.20 -18.19
C PHE A 93 -5.99 47.77 -17.47
N VAL A 94 -5.50 48.57 -16.52
CA VAL A 94 -4.35 48.23 -15.67
C VAL A 94 -4.64 46.96 -14.88
N PHE A 95 -5.83 46.85 -14.29
CA PHE A 95 -6.25 45.65 -13.57
C PHE A 95 -6.29 44.42 -14.48
N LEU A 96 -6.81 44.55 -15.71
CA LEU A 96 -6.81 43.47 -16.70
C LEU A 96 -5.38 43.03 -17.06
N LEU A 97 -4.47 43.97 -17.32
CA LEU A 97 -3.07 43.66 -17.61
C LEU A 97 -2.40 42.97 -16.43
N TYR A 98 -2.62 43.46 -15.21
CA TYR A 98 -2.12 42.82 -13.99
C TYR A 98 -2.66 41.40 -13.83
N GLN A 99 -3.95 41.19 -14.09
CA GLN A 99 -4.52 39.84 -14.01
C GLN A 99 -3.90 38.90 -15.05
N VAL A 100 -3.93 39.29 -16.32
CA VAL A 100 -3.57 38.41 -17.45
C VAL A 100 -2.06 38.20 -17.59
N LEU A 101 -1.26 39.26 -17.41
CA LEU A 101 0.19 39.21 -17.68
C LEU A 101 1.02 38.89 -16.43
N TRP A 102 0.46 39.03 -15.24
CA TRP A 102 1.18 38.82 -13.99
C TRP A 102 0.55 37.74 -13.12
N MET A 103 -0.71 37.93 -12.71
CA MET A 103 -1.36 37.04 -11.74
C MET A 103 -1.62 35.64 -12.26
N TYR A 104 -2.22 35.49 -13.45
CA TYR A 104 -2.46 34.18 -14.03
C TYR A 104 -1.16 33.42 -14.32
N PRO A 105 -0.11 34.03 -14.92
CA PRO A 105 1.17 33.37 -15.12
C PRO A 105 1.84 32.91 -13.82
N ILE A 106 1.91 33.78 -12.80
CA ILE A 106 2.48 33.40 -11.50
C ILE A 106 1.65 32.28 -10.84
N TYR A 107 0.33 32.36 -10.91
CA TYR A 107 -0.55 31.32 -10.40
C TYR A 107 -0.33 29.98 -11.12
N CYS A 108 -0.21 29.97 -12.45
CA CYS A 108 0.05 28.75 -13.22
C CYS A 108 1.41 28.13 -12.86
N ILE A 109 2.46 28.95 -12.75
CA ILE A 109 3.78 28.50 -12.32
C ILE A 109 3.73 27.93 -10.90
N SER A 110 3.08 28.66 -9.99
CA SER A 110 2.83 28.22 -8.61
C SER A 110 2.11 26.88 -8.59
N PHE A 111 1.01 26.73 -9.32
CA PHE A 111 0.23 25.50 -9.38
C PHE A 111 1.07 24.30 -9.86
N ILE A 112 1.83 24.46 -10.94
CA ILE A 112 2.66 23.38 -11.50
C ILE A 112 3.76 22.97 -10.51
N LEU A 113 4.52 23.94 -10.00
CA LEU A 113 5.64 23.67 -9.10
C LEU A 113 5.17 23.07 -7.78
N ASN A 114 4.08 23.60 -7.23
CA ASN A 114 3.45 23.05 -6.04
C ASN A 114 3.01 21.60 -6.23
N THR A 115 2.40 21.26 -7.38
CA THR A 115 1.99 19.86 -7.65
C THR A 115 3.17 18.89 -7.57
N ILE A 116 4.33 19.29 -8.10
CA ILE A 116 5.56 18.49 -8.05
C ILE A 116 6.07 18.38 -6.60
N TRP A 117 6.20 19.50 -5.90
CA TRP A 117 6.73 19.53 -4.54
C TRP A 117 5.82 18.82 -3.53
N TYR A 118 4.50 18.88 -3.73
CA TYR A 118 3.53 18.16 -2.91
C TYR A 118 3.69 16.65 -3.09
N GLN A 119 3.91 16.19 -4.32
CA GLN A 119 4.17 14.77 -4.58
C GLN A 119 5.48 14.32 -3.89
N GLU A 120 6.56 15.09 -4.00
CA GLU A 120 7.84 14.78 -3.34
C GLU A 120 7.68 14.69 -1.81
N ILE A 121 6.93 15.62 -1.20
CA ILE A 121 6.66 15.62 0.24
C ILE A 121 5.82 14.40 0.63
N ALA A 122 4.80 14.07 -0.16
CA ALA A 122 3.95 12.90 0.07
C ALA A 122 4.74 11.59 0.00
N ASP A 123 5.55 11.42 -1.04
CA ASP A 123 6.33 10.21 -1.29
C ASP A 123 7.34 9.97 -0.17
N ASP A 124 8.11 10.99 0.22
CA ASP A 124 9.11 10.88 1.28
C ASP A 124 8.48 10.62 2.65
N ALA A 125 7.36 11.29 2.94
CA ALA A 125 6.62 11.05 4.18
C ALA A 125 5.96 9.68 4.23
N TYR A 126 5.47 9.17 3.11
CA TYR A 126 4.94 7.82 3.03
C TYR A 126 6.06 6.78 3.20
N ILE A 127 7.20 6.95 2.53
CA ILE A 127 8.33 6.02 2.60
C ILE A 127 8.87 5.86 4.02
N GLN A 128 9.02 6.98 4.75
CA GLN A 128 9.54 6.96 6.12
C GLN A 128 8.63 6.20 7.09
N GLN A 129 7.32 6.14 6.84
CA GLN A 129 6.36 5.53 7.76
C GLN A 129 5.86 4.15 7.32
N HIS A 130 5.71 3.92 6.01
CA HIS A 130 5.01 2.76 5.45
C HIS A 130 5.89 1.96 4.47
N GLY A 131 7.09 2.45 4.14
CA GLY A 131 8.00 1.80 3.18
C GLY A 131 7.66 2.10 1.72
N LYS A 132 8.09 1.25 0.79
CA LYS A 132 7.97 1.54 -0.66
C LYS A 132 6.49 1.60 -1.10
N PRO A 133 6.12 2.57 -1.96
CA PRO A 133 4.77 2.64 -2.52
C PRO A 133 4.41 1.38 -3.30
N SER A 134 3.13 1.04 -3.35
CA SER A 134 2.65 -0.04 -4.22
C SER A 134 2.55 0.49 -5.66
N PRO A 135 3.29 -0.08 -6.64
CA PRO A 135 3.20 0.40 -8.01
C PRO A 135 1.86 0.00 -8.62
N SER A 136 1.00 0.98 -8.91
CA SER A 136 -0.23 0.80 -9.67
C SER A 136 0.04 0.82 -11.19
N PRO A 137 -0.64 -0.01 -12.00
CA PRO A 137 -0.57 0.06 -13.46
C PRO A 137 -0.89 1.45 -14.01
N VAL A 138 -0.22 1.85 -15.11
CA VAL A 138 -0.38 3.18 -15.72
C VAL A 138 -1.84 3.47 -16.11
N ALA A 139 -2.57 2.47 -16.59
CA ALA A 139 -3.99 2.61 -16.93
C ALA A 139 -4.86 2.96 -15.70
N ASP A 140 -4.53 2.40 -14.54
CA ASP A 140 -5.22 2.69 -13.29
C ASP A 140 -4.90 4.10 -12.79
N MET A 141 -3.65 4.56 -12.97
CA MET A 141 -3.26 5.94 -12.64
C MET A 141 -4.00 6.99 -13.48
N ILE A 142 -4.12 6.77 -14.80
CA ILE A 142 -4.84 7.69 -15.70
C ILE A 142 -6.33 7.77 -15.32
N ARG A 143 -6.92 6.61 -15.04
CA ARG A 143 -8.32 6.52 -14.62
C ARG A 143 -8.54 7.25 -13.29
N ASP A 144 -7.71 6.98 -12.29
CA ASP A 144 -7.81 7.60 -10.97
C ASP A 144 -7.67 9.13 -11.05
N GLU A 145 -6.76 9.64 -11.88
CA GLU A 145 -6.57 11.08 -12.11
C GLU A 145 -7.78 11.75 -12.77
N LEU A 146 -8.40 11.08 -13.76
CA LEU A 146 -9.63 11.53 -14.40
C LEU A 146 -10.79 11.62 -13.40
N TYR A 147 -10.97 10.59 -12.57
CA TYR A 147 -12.00 10.60 -11.54
C TYR A 147 -11.75 11.65 -10.47
N ARG A 148 -10.50 11.85 -10.06
CA ARG A 148 -10.11 12.95 -9.17
C ARG A 148 -10.53 14.29 -9.72
N ALA A 149 -10.21 14.58 -10.98
CA ALA A 149 -10.58 15.82 -11.63
C ALA A 149 -12.10 16.04 -11.66
N ILE A 150 -12.87 14.99 -11.98
CA ILE A 150 -14.33 15.02 -11.96
C ILE A 150 -14.86 15.28 -10.54
N LEU A 151 -14.33 14.59 -9.54
CA LEU A 151 -14.75 14.73 -8.15
C LEU A 151 -14.49 16.14 -7.62
N VAL A 152 -13.28 16.67 -7.86
CA VAL A 152 -12.91 18.05 -7.50
C VAL A 152 -13.84 19.05 -8.19
N ALA A 153 -14.10 18.88 -9.49
CA ALA A 153 -15.01 19.75 -10.23
C ALA A 153 -16.43 19.73 -9.64
N PHE A 154 -16.93 18.54 -9.25
CA PHE A 154 -18.24 18.38 -8.62
C PHE A 154 -18.31 19.05 -7.25
N PHE A 155 -17.32 18.84 -6.37
CA PHE A 155 -17.25 19.51 -5.07
C PHE A 155 -17.17 21.04 -5.19
N LEU A 156 -16.39 21.55 -6.17
CA LEU A 156 -16.31 22.98 -6.44
C LEU A 156 -17.66 23.52 -6.92
N LEU A 157 -18.33 22.83 -7.84
CA LEU A 157 -19.66 23.20 -8.31
C LEU A 157 -20.68 23.21 -7.16
N GLN A 158 -20.70 22.16 -6.34
CA GLN A 158 -21.56 22.09 -5.14
C GLN A 158 -21.27 23.22 -4.16
N THR A 159 -20.00 23.56 -3.94
CA THR A 159 -19.60 24.67 -3.07
C THR A 159 -20.16 26.00 -3.58
N VAL A 160 -20.04 26.26 -4.89
CA VAL A 160 -20.58 27.48 -5.52
C VAL A 160 -22.12 27.50 -5.45
N LEU A 161 -22.78 26.41 -5.83
CA LEU A 161 -24.25 26.34 -5.84
C LEU A 161 -24.85 26.44 -4.44
N SER A 162 -24.24 25.78 -3.45
CA SER A 162 -24.69 25.88 -2.06
C SER A 162 -24.57 27.30 -1.51
N TYR A 163 -23.55 28.06 -1.94
CA TYR A 163 -23.34 29.43 -1.47
C TYR A 163 -24.47 30.38 -1.89
N LEU A 164 -25.19 30.05 -2.96
CA LEU A 164 -26.33 30.82 -3.46
C LEU A 164 -27.57 30.73 -2.56
N ILE A 165 -27.62 29.75 -1.64
CA ILE A 165 -28.75 29.56 -0.73
C ILE A 165 -28.69 30.64 0.37
N PRO A 166 -29.73 31.46 0.56
CA PRO A 166 -29.74 32.49 1.59
C PRO A 166 -29.59 31.89 2.99
N VAL A 167 -28.84 32.59 3.86
CA VAL A 167 -28.64 32.29 5.29
C VAL A 167 -27.84 30.99 5.56
N VAL A 168 -28.25 29.86 5.00
CA VAL A 168 -27.64 28.54 5.26
C VAL A 168 -26.50 28.23 4.27
N GLY A 169 -26.51 28.85 3.09
CA GLY A 169 -25.55 28.59 2.02
C GLY A 169 -24.09 28.68 2.44
N PRO A 170 -23.63 29.79 3.04
CA PRO A 170 -22.22 29.93 3.45
C PRO A 170 -21.74 28.80 4.38
N ALA A 171 -22.59 28.36 5.31
CA ALA A 171 -22.24 27.26 6.22
C ALA A 171 -22.12 25.92 5.47
N VAL A 172 -23.03 25.65 4.53
CA VAL A 172 -22.99 24.44 3.72
C VAL A 172 -21.79 24.45 2.77
N SER A 173 -21.47 25.58 2.15
CA SER A 173 -20.29 25.74 1.30
C SER A 173 -18.99 25.56 2.07
N PHE A 174 -18.93 26.07 3.31
CA PHE A 174 -17.80 25.85 4.19
C PHE A 174 -17.55 24.36 4.44
N ILE A 175 -18.60 23.58 4.69
CA ILE A 175 -18.50 22.12 4.89
C ILE A 175 -18.02 21.43 3.61
N HIS A 176 -18.58 21.76 2.45
CA HIS A 176 -18.15 21.17 1.16
C HIS A 176 -16.68 21.50 0.86
N LEU A 177 -16.25 22.73 1.12
CA LEU A 177 -14.86 23.12 0.93
C LEU A 177 -13.92 22.41 1.93
N SER A 178 -14.38 22.18 3.15
CA SER A 178 -13.64 21.40 4.16
C SER A 178 -13.44 19.96 3.72
N TRP A 179 -14.48 19.30 3.20
CA TRP A 179 -14.35 17.97 2.61
C TRP A 179 -13.39 17.94 1.43
N LEU A 180 -13.50 18.92 0.53
CA LEU A 180 -12.62 19.00 -0.63
C LEU A 180 -11.15 19.14 -0.23
N TYR A 181 -10.85 20.04 0.71
CA TYR A 181 -9.49 20.25 1.21
C TYR A 181 -8.93 18.99 1.87
N SER A 182 -9.74 18.34 2.69
CA SER A 182 -9.36 17.08 3.30
C SER A 182 -9.09 16.01 2.24
N LEU A 183 -10.02 15.80 1.31
CA LEU A 183 -9.88 14.78 0.26
C LEU A 183 -8.61 15.02 -0.57
N TYR A 184 -8.35 16.26 -0.97
CA TYR A 184 -7.18 16.59 -1.79
C TYR A 184 -5.86 16.27 -1.08
N CYS A 185 -5.77 16.46 0.24
CA CYS A 185 -4.58 16.08 1.00
C CYS A 185 -4.48 14.56 1.22
N PHE A 186 -5.58 13.89 1.59
CA PHE A 186 -5.59 12.45 1.87
C PHE A 186 -5.38 11.60 0.62
N GLU A 187 -5.73 12.13 -0.54
CA GLU A 187 -5.59 11.44 -1.82
C GLU A 187 -4.14 11.08 -2.16
N TYR A 188 -3.18 11.96 -1.85
CA TYR A 188 -1.76 11.65 -2.02
C TYR A 188 -1.38 10.37 -1.26
N LYS A 189 -1.80 10.25 0.01
CA LYS A 189 -1.53 9.07 0.84
C LYS A 189 -2.28 7.83 0.34
N TRP A 190 -3.58 7.95 0.03
CA TRP A 190 -4.37 6.82 -0.43
C TRP A 190 -3.92 6.30 -1.80
N SER A 191 -3.47 7.21 -2.68
CA SER A 191 -2.86 6.86 -3.96
C SER A 191 -1.57 6.08 -3.76
N LEU A 192 -0.67 6.53 -2.87
CA LEU A 192 0.56 5.81 -2.54
C LEU A 192 0.32 4.46 -1.86
N ALA A 193 -0.77 4.35 -1.10
CA ALA A 193 -1.25 3.11 -0.51
C ALA A 193 -1.99 2.19 -1.51
N GLY A 194 -2.15 2.59 -2.77
CA GLY A 194 -2.82 1.81 -3.81
C GLY A 194 -4.31 1.59 -3.58
N TRP A 195 -4.99 2.48 -2.83
CA TRP A 195 -6.43 2.34 -2.59
C TRP A 195 -7.22 2.62 -3.87
N SER A 196 -8.22 1.80 -4.18
CA SER A 196 -9.16 2.11 -5.26
C SER A 196 -10.01 3.34 -4.90
N LEU A 197 -10.52 4.04 -5.92
CA LEU A 197 -11.43 5.17 -5.74
C LEU A 197 -12.65 4.82 -4.87
N GLU A 198 -13.26 3.66 -5.09
CA GLU A 198 -14.42 3.18 -4.30
C GLU A 198 -14.09 3.08 -2.81
N LYS A 199 -12.89 2.58 -2.48
CA LYS A 199 -12.43 2.49 -1.09
C LYS A 199 -12.21 3.88 -0.48
N ARG A 200 -11.63 4.81 -1.25
CA ARG A 200 -11.40 6.21 -0.82
C ARG A 200 -12.73 6.90 -0.50
N LEU A 201 -13.71 6.81 -1.41
CA LEU A 201 -15.04 7.41 -1.24
C LEU A 201 -15.81 6.77 -0.10
N GLY A 202 -15.87 5.43 -0.01
CA GLY A 202 -16.53 4.74 1.08
C GLY A 202 -15.93 5.08 2.45
N HIS A 203 -14.60 5.24 2.53
CA HIS A 203 -13.94 5.67 3.76
C HIS A 203 -14.29 7.13 4.12
N LEU A 204 -14.38 8.02 3.13
CA LEU A 204 -14.80 9.41 3.34
C LEU A 204 -16.25 9.49 3.81
N GLU A 205 -17.17 8.74 3.20
CA GLU A 205 -18.59 8.70 3.57
C GLU A 205 -18.80 8.14 4.98
N GLN A 206 -18.05 7.11 5.37
CA GLN A 206 -18.14 6.53 6.72
C GLN A 206 -17.60 7.47 7.81
N ASN A 207 -16.64 8.34 7.47
CA ASN A 207 -15.95 9.23 8.41
C ASN A 207 -16.12 10.70 8.05
N TRP A 208 -17.25 11.07 7.44
CA TRP A 208 -17.48 12.40 6.86
C TRP A 208 -17.27 13.54 7.87
N ALA A 209 -17.65 13.34 9.13
CA ALA A 209 -17.55 14.34 10.18
C ALA A 209 -16.09 14.63 10.56
N TYR A 210 -15.26 13.59 10.58
CA TYR A 210 -13.83 13.70 10.80
C TYR A 210 -13.15 14.50 9.67
N PHE A 211 -13.45 14.18 8.40
CA PHE A 211 -12.87 14.89 7.26
C PHE A 211 -13.35 16.35 7.17
N ALA A 212 -14.60 16.63 7.55
CA ALA A 212 -15.07 18.01 7.70
C ALA A 212 -14.26 18.76 8.77
N GLY A 213 -14.00 18.13 9.91
CA GLY A 213 -13.19 18.70 10.98
C GLY A 213 -11.73 18.93 10.59
N PHE A 214 -11.14 17.96 9.89
CA PHE A 214 -9.76 18.04 9.42
C PHE A 214 -9.55 19.18 8.41
N GLY A 215 -10.48 19.37 7.46
CA GLY A 215 -10.40 20.46 6.48
C GLY A 215 -10.71 21.84 7.06
N ALA A 216 -11.53 21.92 8.11
CA ALA A 216 -12.09 23.17 8.61
C ALA A 216 -11.07 24.27 8.97
N PRO A 217 -9.94 24.00 9.65
CA PRO A 217 -8.94 25.04 9.94
C PRO A 217 -8.38 25.70 8.68
N PHE A 218 -8.18 24.90 7.62
CA PHE A 218 -7.62 25.36 6.36
C PHE A 218 -8.68 26.07 5.52
N THR A 219 -9.91 25.57 5.52
CA THR A 219 -11.06 26.26 4.94
C THR A 219 -11.28 27.61 5.61
N LEU A 220 -11.17 27.71 6.94
CA LEU A 220 -11.29 28.97 7.66
C LEU A 220 -10.24 30.00 7.21
N ALA A 221 -9.02 29.57 6.90
CA ALA A 221 -7.95 30.43 6.42
C ALA A 221 -8.17 30.96 4.99
N THR A 222 -8.97 30.28 4.17
CA THR A 222 -9.14 30.59 2.74
C THR A 222 -10.52 31.09 2.35
N PHE A 223 -11.57 30.71 3.08
CA PHE A 223 -12.97 30.90 2.67
C PHE A 223 -13.41 32.37 2.64
N PHE A 224 -12.87 33.20 3.54
CA PHE A 224 -13.26 34.61 3.69
C PHE A 224 -12.33 35.60 2.99
N VAL A 225 -11.34 35.12 2.24
CA VAL A 225 -10.36 35.97 1.56
C VAL A 225 -10.60 36.01 0.05
N PRO A 226 -10.10 37.05 -0.67
CA PRO A 226 -10.24 37.14 -2.12
C PRO A 226 -9.68 35.92 -2.86
N ASN A 227 -10.22 35.59 -4.04
CA ASN A 227 -9.93 34.33 -4.74
C ASN A 227 -8.43 34.02 -4.93
N PHE A 228 -7.62 34.98 -5.38
CA PHE A 228 -6.18 34.77 -5.56
C PHE A 228 -5.42 34.68 -4.23
N VAL A 229 -5.85 35.44 -3.22
CA VAL A 229 -5.31 35.34 -1.86
C VAL A 229 -5.63 33.97 -1.27
N SER A 230 -6.85 33.48 -1.45
CA SER A 230 -7.26 32.12 -1.07
C SER A 230 -6.34 31.07 -1.69
N LYS A 231 -6.05 31.16 -3.00
CA LYS A 231 -5.17 30.23 -3.70
C LYS A 231 -3.74 30.27 -3.16
N GLY A 232 -3.21 31.46 -2.88
CA GLY A 232 -1.88 31.64 -2.29
C GLY A 232 -1.78 31.10 -0.87
N ILE A 233 -2.77 31.38 -0.01
CA ILE A 233 -2.85 30.86 1.36
C ILE A 233 -2.99 29.34 1.33
N PHE A 234 -3.85 28.79 0.46
CA PHE A 234 -3.99 27.35 0.29
C PHE A 234 -2.64 26.71 -0.05
N ALA A 235 -1.95 27.24 -1.04
CA ALA A 235 -0.67 26.71 -1.49
C ALA A 235 0.45 26.85 -0.43
N LEU A 236 0.34 27.83 0.46
CA LEU A 236 1.24 28.01 1.60
C LEU A 236 0.99 26.96 2.70
N LEU A 237 -0.28 26.66 2.98
CA LEU A 237 -0.68 25.77 4.07
C LEU A 237 -0.68 24.29 3.67
N PHE A 238 -0.76 23.99 2.38
CA PHE A 238 -0.90 22.61 1.88
C PHE A 238 0.23 21.65 2.30
N PRO A 239 1.53 22.03 2.28
CA PRO A 239 2.60 21.17 2.81
C PRO A 239 2.40 20.76 4.28
N VAL A 240 1.87 21.68 5.09
CA VAL A 240 1.57 21.43 6.51
C VAL A 240 0.38 20.49 6.65
N MET A 241 -0.65 20.66 5.83
CA MET A 241 -1.78 19.71 5.77
C MET A 241 -1.29 18.30 5.42
N LEU A 242 -0.48 18.18 4.37
CA LEU A 242 -0.03 16.90 3.84
C LEU A 242 0.83 16.13 4.85
N THR A 243 1.71 16.83 5.58
CA THR A 243 2.55 16.22 6.62
C THR A 243 1.74 15.81 7.85
N SER A 244 0.71 16.57 8.24
CA SER A 244 -0.18 16.22 9.36
C SER A 244 -0.90 14.88 9.16
N ILE A 245 -1.28 14.56 7.92
CA ILE A 245 -1.99 13.32 7.56
C ILE A 245 -1.13 12.07 7.75
N ASN A 246 0.16 12.19 7.46
CA ASN A 246 1.05 11.06 7.53
C ASN A 246 1.16 10.59 8.98
N GLU A 247 1.30 11.49 9.96
CA GLU A 247 1.31 11.10 11.38
C GLU A 247 -0.03 10.59 11.93
N VAL A 248 -1.13 11.21 11.51
CA VAL A 248 -2.46 10.90 12.06
C VAL A 248 -2.96 9.51 11.66
N MET A 249 -2.45 8.98 10.56
CA MET A 249 -2.62 7.58 10.19
C MET A 249 -1.26 6.87 10.06
N ALA A 250 -0.23 7.33 10.77
CA ALA A 250 0.86 6.44 11.13
C ALA A 250 0.21 5.35 11.99
N PRO A 251 0.66 4.09 11.91
CA PRO A 251 0.09 3.06 12.76
C PRO A 251 0.31 3.51 14.21
N VAL A 252 -0.74 4.03 14.85
CA VAL A 252 -0.94 3.80 16.27
C VAL A 252 -0.87 2.29 16.34
N ALA A 253 0.26 1.77 16.81
CA ALA A 253 0.35 0.37 17.18
C ALA A 253 -0.88 0.13 18.06
N PRO A 254 -1.88 -0.63 17.60
CA PRO A 254 -3.00 -0.94 18.44
C PRO A 254 -2.39 -1.84 19.49
N ALA A 255 -2.20 -1.31 20.70
CA ALA A 255 -2.31 -2.14 21.87
C ALA A 255 -3.63 -2.90 21.69
N THR A 256 -3.52 -4.22 21.53
CA THR A 256 -4.59 -5.20 21.30
C THR A 256 -5.11 -5.35 19.86
N HIS A 257 -4.53 -6.35 19.18
CA HIS A 257 -5.06 -7.19 18.10
C HIS A 257 -5.88 -6.57 16.95
N GLY A 258 -5.23 -6.50 15.79
CA GLY A 258 -5.87 -6.40 14.48
C GLY A 258 -4.82 -6.46 13.38
N GLY A 259 -4.30 -7.65 13.09
CA GLY A 259 -3.31 -7.87 12.04
C GLY A 259 -3.78 -7.34 10.69
N VAL A 260 -2.83 -6.92 9.85
CA VAL A 260 -3.10 -6.56 8.46
C VAL A 260 -3.76 -7.75 7.76
N THR A 261 -5.09 -7.70 7.60
CA THR A 261 -5.81 -8.64 6.75
C THR A 261 -5.59 -8.20 5.32
N LEU A 262 -4.69 -8.91 4.62
CA LEU A 262 -4.66 -8.89 3.17
C LEU A 262 -6.07 -9.24 2.66
N GLN A 263 -6.54 -8.51 1.66
CA GLN A 263 -7.86 -8.72 1.06
C GLN A 263 -7.66 -8.95 -0.43
N ARG A 264 -8.21 -10.04 -0.95
CA ARG A 264 -8.17 -10.34 -2.40
C ARG A 264 -9.38 -9.70 -3.07
N ARG A 265 -9.14 -9.00 -4.18
CA ARG A 265 -10.17 -8.57 -5.14
C ARG A 265 -10.49 -9.74 -6.07
N LEU A 266 -11.72 -10.22 -6.05
CA LEU A 266 -12.24 -11.14 -7.07
C LEU A 266 -12.46 -10.39 -8.39
N ASP A 267 -12.57 -11.11 -9.51
CA ASP A 267 -12.76 -10.53 -10.85
C ASP A 267 -14.07 -9.71 -10.95
N ASN A 268 -15.00 -9.91 -10.00
CA ASN A 268 -16.25 -9.17 -9.83
C ASN A 268 -16.14 -7.96 -8.88
N GLY A 269 -14.94 -7.62 -8.39
CA GLY A 269 -14.69 -6.44 -7.55
C GLY A 269 -14.91 -6.62 -6.04
N VAL A 270 -15.40 -7.77 -5.57
CA VAL A 270 -15.66 -8.02 -4.14
C VAL A 270 -14.36 -8.34 -3.39
N MET A 271 -14.17 -7.72 -2.23
CA MET A 271 -13.01 -7.90 -1.35
C MET A 271 -13.34 -8.91 -0.24
N LEU A 272 -12.66 -10.06 -0.23
CA LEU A 272 -12.75 -11.04 0.85
C LEU A 272 -11.51 -10.95 1.74
N ASN A 273 -11.72 -11.04 3.06
CA ASN A 273 -10.63 -11.14 4.03
C ASN A 273 -9.83 -12.43 3.75
N THR A 274 -8.55 -12.28 3.41
CA THR A 274 -7.66 -13.42 3.17
C THR A 274 -7.37 -14.08 4.52
N THR A 275 -7.71 -15.35 4.65
CA THR A 275 -7.47 -16.13 5.86
C THR A 275 -5.95 -16.27 6.12
N PRO A 276 -5.50 -16.48 7.38
CA PRO A 276 -4.08 -16.71 7.68
C PRO A 276 -3.46 -17.86 6.85
N SER A 277 -4.27 -18.88 6.54
CA SER A 277 -3.92 -20.02 5.69
C SER A 277 -3.65 -19.61 4.24
N GLU A 278 -4.47 -18.71 3.70
CA GLU A 278 -4.32 -18.18 2.35
C GLU A 278 -3.19 -17.16 2.25
N LEU A 279 -2.94 -16.39 3.31
CA LEU A 279 -1.79 -15.50 3.39
C LEU A 279 -0.49 -16.31 3.37
N ALA A 280 -0.41 -17.37 4.18
CA ALA A 280 0.72 -18.28 4.15
C ALA A 280 0.90 -18.93 2.77
N LEU A 281 -0.20 -19.25 2.06
CA LEU A 281 -0.15 -19.77 0.70
C LEU A 281 0.37 -18.73 -0.30
N LEU A 282 -0.06 -17.47 -0.23
CA LEU A 282 0.37 -16.39 -1.11
C LEU A 282 1.84 -16.02 -0.89
N ASP A 283 2.28 -15.95 0.38
CA ASP A 283 3.69 -15.74 0.72
C ASP A 283 4.56 -16.88 0.20
N LEU A 284 4.12 -18.12 0.39
CA LEU A 284 4.78 -19.31 -0.15
C LEU A 284 4.84 -19.27 -1.69
N GLN A 285 3.74 -18.92 -2.37
CA GLN A 285 3.72 -18.76 -3.83
C GLN A 285 4.67 -17.66 -4.32
N ALA A 286 4.73 -16.52 -3.62
CA ALA A 286 5.61 -15.42 -3.95
C ALA A 286 7.08 -15.83 -3.80
N LYS A 287 7.44 -16.50 -2.71
CA LYS A 287 8.79 -17.03 -2.47
C LYS A 287 9.17 -18.09 -3.50
N ILE A 288 8.27 -19.03 -3.82
CA ILE A 288 8.48 -20.02 -4.89
C ILE A 288 8.74 -19.33 -6.23
N LYS A 289 7.93 -18.33 -6.60
CA LYS A 289 8.10 -17.57 -7.85
C LYS A 289 9.42 -16.82 -7.88
N HIS A 290 9.80 -16.16 -6.78
CA HIS A 290 11.07 -15.47 -6.65
C HIS A 290 12.26 -16.44 -6.78
N SER A 291 12.18 -17.60 -6.13
CA SER A 291 13.19 -18.66 -6.22
C SER A 291 13.32 -19.19 -7.65
N ALA A 292 12.21 -19.44 -8.36
CA ALA A 292 12.23 -19.84 -9.76
C ALA A 292 12.85 -18.76 -10.68
N GLN A 293 12.53 -17.48 -10.45
CA GLN A 293 13.13 -16.37 -11.18
C GLN A 293 14.63 -16.21 -10.91
N HIS A 294 15.05 -16.42 -9.67
CA HIS A 294 16.47 -16.39 -9.29
C HIS A 294 17.24 -17.50 -10.00
N VAL A 295 16.73 -18.73 -9.97
CA VAL A 295 17.33 -19.88 -10.68
C VAL A 295 17.40 -19.66 -12.18
N ALA A 296 16.39 -19.03 -12.78
CA ALA A 296 16.39 -18.71 -14.21
C ALA A 296 17.51 -17.73 -14.62
N ARG A 297 18.03 -16.92 -13.68
CA ARG A 297 19.14 -15.99 -13.92
C ARG A 297 20.52 -16.64 -13.74
N LEU A 298 20.59 -17.81 -13.11
CA LEU A 298 21.84 -18.53 -12.93
C LEU A 298 22.29 -19.14 -14.27
N SER A 299 23.55 -18.88 -14.63
CA SER A 299 24.07 -19.12 -15.98
C SER A 299 24.46 -20.58 -16.24
N GLY A 300 24.78 -21.36 -15.20
CA GLY A 300 25.23 -22.75 -15.32
C GLY A 300 24.41 -23.78 -14.54
N ARG A 301 24.27 -24.99 -15.09
CA ARG A 301 23.62 -26.15 -14.42
C ARG A 301 24.28 -26.50 -13.08
N GLN A 302 25.60 -26.34 -12.98
CA GLN A 302 26.32 -26.51 -11.72
C GLN A 302 25.90 -25.48 -10.65
N ASP A 303 25.71 -24.21 -11.02
CA ASP A 303 25.29 -23.17 -10.07
C ASP A 303 23.87 -23.42 -9.55
N LYS A 304 22.97 -23.87 -10.42
CA LYS A 304 21.61 -24.25 -10.04
C LYS A 304 21.59 -25.48 -9.14
N LEU A 305 22.45 -26.47 -9.41
CA LEU A 305 22.61 -27.64 -8.57
C LEU A 305 23.20 -27.26 -7.19
N ALA A 306 24.23 -26.41 -7.15
CA ALA A 306 24.83 -25.91 -5.92
C ALA A 306 23.81 -25.13 -5.08
N TRP A 307 23.01 -24.26 -5.71
CA TRP A 307 21.93 -23.53 -5.06
C TRP A 307 20.84 -24.47 -4.50
N THR A 308 20.44 -25.48 -5.26
CA THR A 308 19.48 -26.50 -4.79
C THR A 308 20.05 -27.28 -3.59
N GLN A 309 21.34 -27.62 -3.62
CA GLN A 309 22.02 -28.30 -2.52
C GLN A 309 22.13 -27.42 -1.27
N ASP A 310 22.41 -26.13 -1.42
CA ASP A 310 22.40 -25.15 -0.32
C ASP A 310 21.02 -25.10 0.35
N LEU A 311 19.95 -24.93 -0.43
CA LEU A 311 18.60 -24.92 0.12
C LEU A 311 18.26 -26.25 0.80
N ARG A 312 18.65 -27.38 0.21
CA ARG A 312 18.47 -28.70 0.85
C ARG A 312 19.19 -28.75 2.19
N SER A 313 20.41 -28.22 2.30
CA SER A 313 21.17 -28.17 3.55
C SER A 313 20.49 -27.27 4.58
N ARG A 314 20.07 -26.06 4.19
CA ARG A 314 19.35 -25.13 5.07
C ARG A 314 18.02 -25.70 5.56
N GLY A 315 17.30 -26.42 4.69
CA GLY A 315 16.10 -27.15 5.05
C GLY A 315 16.39 -28.25 6.08
N ASN A 316 17.50 -28.98 5.93
CA ASN A 316 17.92 -30.00 6.90
C ASN A 316 18.26 -29.37 8.27
N ASP A 317 18.91 -28.21 8.28
CA ASP A 317 19.24 -27.49 9.52
C ASP A 317 17.99 -26.96 10.21
N ALA A 318 17.04 -26.41 9.46
CA ALA A 318 15.74 -26.01 9.98
C ALA A 318 14.95 -27.23 10.54
N PHE A 319 15.00 -28.37 9.86
CA PHE A 319 14.37 -29.61 10.32
C PHE A 319 14.98 -30.11 11.64
N ARG A 320 16.32 -30.11 11.75
CA ARG A 320 17.05 -30.47 12.99
C ARG A 320 16.70 -29.51 14.13
N ALA A 321 16.51 -28.23 13.83
CA ALA A 321 16.05 -27.22 14.78
C ALA A 321 14.55 -27.33 15.12
N ARG A 322 13.84 -28.37 14.66
CA ARG A 322 12.39 -28.60 14.83
C ARG A 322 11.50 -27.48 14.24
N ARG A 323 12.03 -26.66 13.33
CA ARG A 323 11.29 -25.62 12.60
C ARG A 323 10.68 -26.22 11.34
N TYR A 324 9.75 -27.17 11.51
CA TYR A 324 9.18 -27.96 10.40
C TYR A 324 8.45 -27.15 9.32
N PRO A 325 7.66 -26.10 9.65
CA PRO A 325 7.01 -25.27 8.63
C PRO A 325 8.01 -24.54 7.74
N GLU A 326 9.05 -23.96 8.35
CA GLU A 326 10.15 -23.28 7.64
C GLU A 326 10.95 -24.27 6.78
N ALA A 327 11.27 -25.45 7.31
CA ALA A 327 11.94 -26.51 6.55
C ALA A 327 11.13 -26.93 5.31
N ALA A 328 9.81 -27.13 5.47
CA ALA A 328 8.91 -27.49 4.37
C ALA A 328 8.90 -26.42 3.26
N GLU A 329 8.85 -25.14 3.64
CA GLU A 329 8.92 -24.02 2.71
C GLU A 329 10.25 -23.98 1.94
N ILE A 330 11.38 -24.18 2.62
CA ILE A 330 12.70 -24.21 1.99
C ILE A 330 12.80 -25.39 0.99
N TYR A 331 12.30 -26.57 1.35
CA TYR A 331 12.29 -27.72 0.43
C TYR A 331 11.39 -27.47 -0.80
N LEU A 332 10.24 -26.81 -0.63
CA LEU A 332 9.38 -26.43 -1.76
C LEU A 332 10.07 -25.43 -2.70
N GLN A 333 10.81 -24.46 -2.16
CA GLN A 333 11.63 -23.55 -2.97
C GLN A 333 12.74 -24.29 -3.73
N ALA A 334 13.37 -25.29 -3.10
CA ALA A 334 14.38 -26.13 -3.76
C ALA A 334 13.78 -26.94 -4.91
N LEU A 335 12.59 -27.53 -4.74
CA LEU A 335 11.88 -28.27 -5.79
C LEU A 335 11.49 -27.38 -6.98
N ALA A 336 11.05 -26.14 -6.71
CA ALA A 336 10.66 -25.20 -7.76
C ALA A 336 11.82 -24.70 -8.63
N GLY A 337 13.04 -24.77 -8.09
CA GLY A 337 14.26 -24.37 -8.78
C GLY A 337 15.06 -25.52 -9.39
N LEU A 338 14.49 -26.72 -9.52
CA LEU A 338 15.17 -27.85 -10.12
C LEU A 338 15.44 -27.63 -11.61
N ASP A 339 16.69 -27.87 -12.01
CA ASP A 339 17.08 -27.96 -13.41
C ASP A 339 17.12 -29.44 -13.82
N PHE A 340 16.15 -29.85 -14.62
CA PHE A 340 16.03 -31.23 -15.08
C PHE A 340 17.04 -31.58 -16.19
N GLY A 341 17.64 -30.60 -16.86
CA GLY A 341 18.56 -30.83 -17.96
C GLY A 341 17.85 -31.11 -19.29
N ASP A 342 18.66 -31.19 -20.34
CA ASP A 342 18.17 -31.25 -21.72
C ASP A 342 17.99 -32.69 -22.18
N THR A 343 18.78 -33.62 -21.64
CA THR A 343 18.74 -35.04 -22.01
C THR A 343 17.82 -35.85 -21.10
N PRO A 344 17.23 -36.97 -21.59
CA PRO A 344 16.40 -37.85 -20.77
C PRO A 344 17.16 -38.45 -19.58
N ASP A 345 18.45 -38.78 -19.76
CA ASP A 345 19.29 -39.35 -18.71
C ASP A 345 19.57 -38.35 -17.58
N GLU A 346 19.86 -37.09 -17.94
CA GLU A 346 20.00 -36.00 -16.96
C GLU A 346 18.69 -35.73 -16.20
N ARG A 347 17.55 -35.86 -16.90
CA ARG A 347 16.21 -35.72 -16.32
C ARG A 347 15.98 -36.79 -15.26
N GLN A 348 16.22 -38.04 -15.62
CA GLN A 348 16.03 -39.18 -14.74
C GLN A 348 16.98 -39.12 -13.53
N ALA A 349 18.24 -38.75 -13.75
CA ALA A 349 19.22 -38.56 -12.67
C ALA A 349 18.80 -37.43 -11.72
N CYS A 350 18.35 -36.29 -12.24
CA CYS A 350 17.86 -35.17 -11.41
C CYS A 350 16.63 -35.57 -10.60
N GLN A 351 15.66 -36.25 -11.23
CA GLN A 351 14.46 -36.75 -10.55
C GLN A 351 14.81 -37.72 -9.42
N ARG A 352 15.65 -38.72 -9.69
CA ARG A 352 15.98 -39.77 -8.71
C ARG A 352 16.94 -39.28 -7.62
N ASP A 353 18.01 -38.58 -8.00
CA ASP A 353 19.13 -38.28 -7.09
C ASP A 353 18.99 -36.92 -6.39
N VAL A 354 18.14 -36.02 -6.92
CA VAL A 354 17.90 -34.68 -6.34
C VAL A 354 16.45 -34.50 -5.90
N GLN A 355 15.47 -34.70 -6.78
CA GLN A 355 14.06 -34.46 -6.47
C GLN A 355 13.54 -35.41 -5.38
N VAL A 356 13.69 -36.72 -5.55
CA VAL A 356 13.18 -37.73 -4.59
C VAL A 356 13.68 -37.50 -3.15
N PRO A 357 14.98 -37.25 -2.89
CA PRO A 357 15.46 -36.94 -1.54
C PRO A 357 14.81 -35.69 -0.92
N ILE A 358 14.63 -34.62 -1.71
CA ILE A 358 14.00 -33.38 -1.23
C ILE A 358 12.51 -33.61 -0.96
N THR A 359 11.82 -34.32 -1.85
CA THR A 359 10.42 -34.72 -1.70
C THR A 359 10.22 -35.58 -0.43
N CYS A 360 11.13 -36.54 -0.15
CA CYS A 360 11.10 -37.32 1.08
C CYS A 360 11.31 -36.45 2.34
N ASN A 361 12.23 -35.48 2.28
CA ASN A 361 12.43 -34.55 3.40
C ASN A 361 11.18 -33.66 3.63
N LEU A 362 10.53 -33.21 2.56
CA LEU A 362 9.27 -32.48 2.63
C LEU A 362 8.15 -33.34 3.24
N ALA A 363 8.01 -34.60 2.83
CA ALA A 363 7.05 -35.53 3.42
C ALA A 363 7.30 -35.73 4.92
N ALA A 364 8.57 -35.84 5.34
CA ALA A 364 8.93 -35.91 6.76
C ALA A 364 8.51 -34.64 7.52
N CYS A 365 8.68 -33.45 6.94
CA CYS A 365 8.20 -32.19 7.54
C CYS A 365 6.67 -32.18 7.70
N LEU A 366 5.94 -32.68 6.70
CA LEU A 366 4.48 -32.73 6.71
C LEU A 366 3.95 -33.73 7.75
N LEU A 367 4.64 -34.86 7.95
CA LEU A 367 4.34 -35.79 9.05
C LEU A 367 4.52 -35.12 10.41
N MET A 368 5.60 -34.36 10.62
CA MET A 368 5.83 -33.65 11.89
C MET A 368 4.82 -32.51 12.13
N GLN A 369 4.17 -32.02 11.07
CA GLN A 369 3.09 -31.02 11.13
C GLN A 369 1.69 -31.65 11.16
N GLU A 370 1.59 -32.97 11.29
CA GLU A 370 0.32 -33.70 11.33
C GLU A 370 -0.54 -33.56 10.05
N GLN A 371 0.08 -33.19 8.92
CA GLN A 371 -0.61 -33.07 7.64
C GLN A 371 -0.55 -34.40 6.87
N TRP A 372 -1.17 -35.43 7.45
CA TRP A 372 -1.05 -36.84 7.02
C TRP A 372 -1.40 -37.06 5.55
N ASP A 373 -2.52 -36.51 5.07
CA ASP A 373 -2.96 -36.69 3.68
C ASP A 373 -2.06 -35.95 2.68
N LYS A 374 -1.46 -34.81 3.05
CA LYS A 374 -0.46 -34.15 2.21
C LYS A 374 0.85 -34.93 2.19
N ALA A 375 1.30 -35.43 3.34
CA ALA A 375 2.47 -36.30 3.42
C ALA A 375 2.30 -37.55 2.55
N ARG A 376 1.11 -38.17 2.57
CA ARG A 376 0.75 -39.30 1.71
C ARG A 376 0.95 -38.97 0.23
N ARG A 377 0.32 -37.90 -0.28
CA ARG A 377 0.44 -37.48 -1.69
C ARG A 377 1.87 -37.16 -2.11
N VAL A 378 2.64 -36.50 -1.24
CA VAL A 378 4.05 -36.17 -1.53
C VAL A 378 4.90 -37.45 -1.59
N CYS A 379 4.63 -38.44 -0.74
CA CYS A 379 5.26 -39.75 -0.83
C CYS A 379 4.88 -40.51 -2.11
N GLU A 380 3.62 -40.47 -2.53
CA GLU A 380 3.17 -41.07 -3.81
C GLU A 380 3.94 -40.49 -5.00
N GLN A 381 4.11 -39.17 -5.06
CA GLN A 381 4.92 -38.52 -6.09
C GLN A 381 6.40 -38.98 -6.09
N ALA A 382 6.98 -39.21 -4.90
CA ALA A 382 8.34 -39.75 -4.82
C ALA A 382 8.40 -41.21 -5.34
N LEU A 383 7.37 -42.01 -5.06
CA LEU A 383 7.27 -43.41 -5.47
C LEU A 383 6.91 -43.59 -6.96
N GLU A 384 6.25 -42.61 -7.57
CA GLU A 384 6.06 -42.55 -9.03
C GLU A 384 7.39 -42.39 -9.77
N ILE A 385 8.34 -41.67 -9.17
CA ILE A 385 9.69 -41.49 -9.71
C ILE A 385 10.59 -42.70 -9.38
N ASP A 386 10.60 -43.11 -8.11
CA ASP A 386 11.40 -44.23 -7.61
C ASP A 386 10.55 -45.16 -6.74
N SER A 387 9.96 -46.15 -7.39
CA SER A 387 9.05 -47.12 -6.76
C SER A 387 9.71 -48.03 -5.73
N HIS A 388 11.05 -48.11 -5.75
CA HIS A 388 11.85 -48.93 -4.84
C HIS A 388 12.44 -48.12 -3.69
N ASN A 389 12.09 -46.83 -3.57
CA ASN A 389 12.64 -45.98 -2.53
C ASN A 389 12.14 -46.37 -1.12
N VAL A 390 12.99 -47.09 -0.38
CA VAL A 390 12.71 -47.56 1.00
C VAL A 390 12.32 -46.40 1.92
N ARG A 391 12.97 -45.24 1.78
CA ARG A 391 12.70 -44.07 2.62
C ARG A 391 11.32 -43.48 2.34
N ALA A 392 10.95 -43.32 1.07
CA ALA A 392 9.64 -42.83 0.67
C ALA A 392 8.53 -43.77 1.17
N ARG A 393 8.70 -45.10 1.02
CA ARG A 393 7.73 -46.09 1.52
C ARG A 393 7.57 -46.07 3.04
N LYS A 394 8.67 -45.95 3.79
CA LYS A 394 8.61 -45.82 5.25
C LYS A 394 7.79 -44.61 5.67
N LEU A 395 8.00 -43.46 5.01
CA LEU A 395 7.23 -42.23 5.28
C LEU A 395 5.77 -42.37 4.85
N HIS A 396 5.51 -43.02 3.71
CA HIS A 396 4.17 -43.29 3.21
C HIS A 396 3.36 -44.17 4.18
N ALA A 397 3.95 -45.26 4.66
CA ALA A 397 3.35 -46.13 5.66
C ALA A 397 3.01 -45.38 6.96
N LYS A 398 3.87 -44.47 7.42
CA LYS A 398 3.58 -43.61 8.58
C LYS A 398 2.37 -42.71 8.32
N ALA A 399 2.28 -42.10 7.14
CA ALA A 399 1.13 -41.27 6.78
C ALA A 399 -0.17 -42.07 6.71
N LEU A 400 -0.13 -43.25 6.07
CA LEU A 400 -1.27 -44.16 5.92
C LEU A 400 -1.77 -44.69 7.26
N SER A 401 -0.86 -45.07 8.17
CA SER A 401 -1.20 -45.50 9.53
C SER A 401 -1.96 -44.40 10.29
N ARG A 402 -1.53 -43.14 10.19
CA ARG A 402 -2.23 -42.00 10.81
C ARG A 402 -3.60 -41.72 10.21
N LEU A 403 -3.85 -42.17 8.98
CA LEU A 403 -5.13 -42.08 8.28
C LEU A 403 -6.01 -43.32 8.50
N GLY A 404 -5.59 -44.29 9.31
CA GLY A 404 -6.33 -45.55 9.55
C GLY A 404 -6.25 -46.56 8.40
N ARG A 405 -5.42 -46.31 7.38
CA ARG A 405 -5.21 -47.23 6.24
C ARG A 405 -4.12 -48.25 6.58
N PHE A 406 -4.37 -49.08 7.58
CA PHE A 406 -3.36 -49.99 8.16
C PHE A 406 -2.88 -51.07 7.19
N ASP A 407 -3.75 -51.63 6.36
CA ASP A 407 -3.36 -52.66 5.38
C ASP A 407 -2.42 -52.11 4.29
N ASP A 408 -2.70 -50.90 3.80
CA ASP A 408 -1.84 -50.22 2.84
C ASP A 408 -0.47 -49.88 3.46
N ALA A 409 -0.48 -49.40 4.71
CA ALA A 409 0.74 -49.12 5.44
C ALA A 409 1.60 -50.39 5.66
N ARG A 410 0.96 -51.53 5.94
CA ARG A 410 1.63 -52.83 6.09
C ARG A 410 2.31 -53.26 4.79
N ARG A 411 1.59 -53.17 3.65
CA ARG A 411 2.14 -53.50 2.33
C ARG A 411 3.38 -52.68 1.98
N ASP A 412 3.37 -51.38 2.32
CA ASP A 412 4.54 -50.53 2.09
C ASP A 412 5.74 -50.90 2.96
N LEU A 413 5.51 -51.27 4.22
CA LEU A 413 6.57 -51.71 5.10
C LEU A 413 7.12 -53.08 4.69
N GLU A 414 6.28 -54.03 4.27
CA GLU A 414 6.72 -55.33 3.74
C GLU A 414 7.62 -55.17 2.53
N PHE A 415 7.23 -54.29 1.59
CA PHE A 415 8.08 -53.96 0.45
C PHE A 415 9.41 -53.34 0.90
N ALA A 416 9.36 -52.36 1.81
CA ALA A 416 10.55 -51.68 2.32
C ALA A 416 11.52 -52.65 3.04
N ILE A 417 10.98 -53.63 3.78
CA ILE A 417 11.72 -54.69 4.48
C ILE A 417 12.42 -55.62 3.50
N GLY A 418 11.71 -56.04 2.44
CA GLY A 418 12.27 -56.89 1.39
C GLY A 418 13.33 -56.19 0.53
N ALA A 419 13.21 -54.86 0.37
CA ALA A 419 14.12 -54.06 -0.45
C ALA A 419 15.36 -53.56 0.29
N THR A 420 15.36 -53.53 1.62
CA THR A 420 16.52 -53.04 2.41
C THR A 420 17.55 -54.14 2.66
N THR A 421 18.83 -53.79 2.53
CA THR A 421 19.98 -54.65 2.89
C THR A 421 20.58 -54.31 4.25
N ASP A 422 20.06 -53.27 4.92
CA ASP A 422 20.53 -52.79 6.22
C ASP A 422 19.72 -53.48 7.32
N ASP A 423 20.39 -54.29 8.13
CA ASP A 423 19.75 -55.11 9.17
C ASP A 423 19.13 -54.25 10.29
N ASP A 424 19.76 -53.15 10.69
CA ASP A 424 19.24 -52.23 11.71
C ASP A 424 17.97 -51.53 11.20
N LEU A 425 18.00 -51.10 9.93
CA LEU A 425 16.83 -50.50 9.29
C LEU A 425 15.71 -51.53 9.11
N ARG A 426 16.05 -52.78 8.77
CA ARG A 426 15.08 -53.87 8.64
C ARG A 426 14.37 -54.13 9.96
N GLU A 427 15.11 -54.23 11.06
CA GLU A 427 14.54 -54.42 12.40
C GLU A 427 13.61 -53.26 12.79
N ALA A 428 14.02 -52.01 12.52
CA ALA A 428 13.18 -50.84 12.78
C ALA A 428 11.88 -50.81 11.96
N LEU A 429 11.92 -51.30 10.71
CA LEU A 429 10.73 -51.40 9.85
C LEU A 429 9.80 -52.52 10.33
N GLU A 430 10.36 -53.66 10.77
CA GLU A 430 9.58 -54.76 11.35
C GLU A 430 8.87 -54.34 12.63
N LEU A 431 9.55 -53.61 13.51
CA LEU A 431 8.95 -53.05 14.73
C LEU A 431 7.76 -52.14 14.38
N GLN A 432 7.97 -51.21 13.44
CA GLN A 432 6.92 -50.30 12.99
C GLN A 432 5.73 -51.06 12.37
N ARG A 433 5.98 -52.17 11.67
CA ARG A 433 4.93 -53.02 11.09
C ARG A 433 4.08 -53.68 12.19
N ARG A 434 4.73 -54.22 13.23
CA ARG A 434 4.05 -54.85 14.38
C ARG A 434 3.20 -53.84 15.18
N GLU A 435 3.70 -52.62 15.37
CA GLU A 435 2.94 -51.54 16.03
C GLU A 435 1.65 -51.20 15.26
N ILE A 436 1.74 -51.12 13.93
CA ILE A 436 0.59 -50.86 13.05
C ILE A 436 -0.43 -52.00 13.12
N GLU A 437 0.03 -53.24 13.19
CA GLU A 437 -0.82 -54.43 13.29
C GLU A 437 -1.61 -54.45 14.60
N GLN A 438 -0.93 -54.25 15.74
CA GLN A 438 -1.58 -54.17 17.06
C GLN A 438 -2.58 -53.02 17.16
N THR A 439 -2.25 -51.86 16.56
CA THR A 439 -3.13 -50.69 16.54
C THR A 439 -4.37 -50.93 15.68
N GLY A 440 -4.21 -51.57 14.52
CA GLY A 440 -5.30 -51.91 13.63
C GLY A 440 -6.27 -52.93 14.22
N GLU A 441 -5.75 -53.97 14.89
CA GLU A 441 -6.56 -54.97 15.60
C GLU A 441 -7.34 -54.36 16.77
N SER A 442 -6.73 -53.43 17.51
CA SER A 442 -7.41 -52.75 18.62
C SER A 442 -8.56 -51.85 18.15
N GLN A 443 -8.48 -51.29 16.94
CA GLN A 443 -9.51 -50.43 16.36
C GLN A 443 -10.60 -51.18 15.61
N SER A 444 -10.39 -52.44 15.22
CA SER A 444 -11.40 -53.28 14.56
C SER A 444 -12.33 -54.01 15.55
N VAL A 445 -12.00 -54.00 16.85
CA VAL A 445 -12.75 -54.67 17.94
C VAL A 445 -13.71 -53.70 18.67
N LEU A 446 -13.63 -52.39 18.39
CA LEU A 446 -14.58 -51.35 18.82
C LEU A 446 -15.56 -51.03 17.70
#